data_AF-A0A0D7DXI8-F1
#
_entry.id   AF-A0A0D7DXI8-F1
#
_cell.length_a   1.000
_cell.length_b   1.000
_cell.length_c   1.000
_cell.angle_alpha   90.00
_cell.angle_beta   90.00
_cell.angle_gamma   90.00
#
_symmetry.space_group_name_H-M   'P 1'
#
loop_
_entity.id
_entity.type
_entity.pdbx_description
1 polymer ?
#
loop_
_entity_poly.entity_id
_entity_poly.type
_entity_poly.pdbx_seq_one_letter_code
_entity_poly.pdbx_strand_id
1 'polypeptide(L)'
;MADEHDNTSPEEQALADEWAAALAEAGDASQDDIDALLNQGPEAAAPAAPRAPLEDFASAPKSNGVQLGLDGPNLDVILDIPVSISMEVGSTEISIRNLLQLNQGSVVELDRLAGEPLDVLVNGTLIAHGEVVVVNEKFGIRLTDVISPTERIKKLR
;
A
#
# COMPACT_ATOMS: atom_id res chain seq x y z
N MET A 1 -1.46 5.83 -49.59
CA MET A 1 -1.44 4.36 -49.61
C MET A 1 0.00 3.93 -49.39
N ALA A 2 0.30 3.49 -48.18
CA ALA A 2 1.52 2.76 -47.81
C ALA A 2 1.26 2.11 -46.44
N ASP A 3 0.56 0.99 -46.55
CA ASP A 3 0.57 -0.24 -45.76
C ASP A 3 1.06 -0.19 -44.30
N GLU A 4 0.09 -0.19 -43.38
CA GLU A 4 0.24 -0.67 -42.00
C GLU A 4 0.44 -2.18 -42.02
N HIS A 5 1.66 -2.64 -41.71
CA HIS A 5 1.92 -4.05 -41.43
C HIS A 5 1.39 -4.38 -40.03
N ASP A 6 0.15 -4.85 -40.01
CA ASP A 6 -0.49 -5.50 -38.87
C ASP A 6 0.23 -6.83 -38.60
N ASN A 7 1.01 -6.88 -37.52
CA ASN A 7 1.69 -8.10 -37.08
C ASN A 7 0.86 -8.70 -35.96
N THR A 8 -0.34 -9.19 -36.30
CA THR A 8 -1.21 -9.92 -35.37
C THR A 8 -0.44 -11.13 -34.87
N SER A 9 -0.22 -11.19 -33.56
CA SER A 9 0.56 -12.25 -32.95
C SER A 9 -0.20 -13.58 -33.04
N PRO A 10 0.49 -14.73 -33.14
CA PRO A 10 -0.16 -16.04 -33.20
C PRO A 10 -1.04 -16.34 -31.96
N GLU A 11 -0.82 -15.63 -30.85
CA GLU A 11 -1.63 -15.70 -29.63
C GLU A 11 -2.96 -14.95 -29.78
N GLU A 12 -2.99 -13.80 -30.45
CA GLU A 12 -4.22 -13.06 -30.76
C GLU A 12 -5.10 -13.82 -31.75
N GLN A 13 -4.48 -14.51 -32.72
CA GLN A 13 -5.19 -15.39 -33.65
C GLN A 13 -5.86 -16.56 -32.90
N ALA A 14 -5.14 -17.18 -31.96
CA ALA A 14 -5.67 -18.28 -31.15
C ALA A 14 -6.81 -17.83 -30.22
N LEU A 15 -6.70 -16.65 -29.62
CA LEU A 15 -7.76 -16.07 -28.79
C LEU A 15 -9.00 -15.73 -29.61
N ALA A 16 -8.81 -15.26 -30.85
CA ALA A 16 -9.90 -14.99 -31.78
C ALA A 16 -10.63 -16.28 -32.21
N ASP A 17 -9.89 -17.36 -32.47
CA ASP A 17 -10.46 -18.67 -32.79
C ASP A 17 -11.25 -19.26 -31.60
N GLU A 18 -10.73 -19.09 -30.37
CA GLU A 18 -11.41 -19.53 -29.14
C GLU A 18 -12.69 -18.73 -28.88
N TRP A 19 -12.68 -17.41 -29.14
CA TRP A 19 -13.87 -16.57 -29.10
C TRP A 19 -14.91 -16.95 -30.16
N ALA A 20 -14.47 -17.25 -31.38
CA ALA A 20 -15.34 -17.63 -32.47
C ALA A 20 -16.04 -18.98 -32.20
N ALA A 21 -15.34 -19.95 -31.60
CA ALA A 21 -15.90 -21.25 -31.22
C ALA A 21 -16.99 -21.10 -30.14
N ALA A 22 -16.76 -20.27 -29.12
CA ALA A 22 -17.73 -20.02 -28.06
C ALA A 22 -19.03 -19.35 -28.58
N LEU A 23 -18.90 -18.45 -29.57
CA LEU A 23 -20.06 -17.79 -30.18
C LEU A 23 -20.84 -18.73 -31.11
N ALA A 24 -20.15 -19.62 -31.82
CA ALA A 24 -20.78 -20.64 -32.65
C ALA A 24 -21.53 -21.71 -31.83
N GLU A 25 -21.08 -21.97 -30.59
CA GLU A 25 -21.74 -22.91 -29.68
C GLU A 25 -22.93 -22.30 -28.94
N ALA A 26 -22.97 -20.96 -28.80
CA ALA A 26 -24.14 -20.20 -28.36
C ALA A 26 -25.20 -20.03 -29.48
N GLY A 27 -25.36 -21.06 -30.31
CA GLY A 27 -26.22 -21.07 -31.50
C GLY A 27 -27.59 -20.45 -31.30
N ASP A 28 -27.82 -19.40 -32.08
CA ASP A 28 -29.08 -18.88 -32.61
C ASP A 28 -30.33 -19.05 -31.73
N ALA A 29 -30.48 -18.19 -30.73
CA ALA A 29 -31.81 -17.95 -30.16
C ALA A 29 -32.61 -17.10 -31.15
N SER A 30 -33.41 -17.77 -31.97
CA SER A 30 -34.28 -17.13 -32.96
C SER A 30 -35.28 -16.20 -32.28
N GLN A 31 -35.58 -15.05 -32.90
CA GLN A 31 -36.55 -14.07 -32.36
C GLN A 31 -37.96 -14.67 -32.16
N ASP A 32 -38.26 -15.78 -32.84
CA ASP A 32 -39.52 -16.51 -32.71
C ASP A 32 -39.68 -17.17 -31.32
N ASP A 33 -38.59 -17.54 -30.65
CA ASP A 33 -38.62 -18.16 -29.32
C ASP A 33 -38.96 -17.15 -28.21
N ILE A 34 -38.60 -15.88 -28.44
CA ILE A 34 -38.79 -14.79 -27.48
C ILE A 34 -40.26 -14.33 -27.49
N ASP A 35 -40.89 -14.24 -28.67
CA ASP A 35 -42.31 -13.86 -28.81
C ASP A 35 -43.27 -14.94 -28.30
N ALA A 36 -42.90 -16.23 -28.39
CA ALA A 36 -43.71 -17.33 -27.87
C ALA A 36 -43.83 -17.34 -26.33
N LEU A 37 -42.79 -16.84 -25.64
CA LEU A 37 -42.70 -16.83 -24.17
C LEU A 37 -43.51 -15.70 -23.53
N LEU A 38 -43.74 -14.59 -24.24
CA LEU A 38 -44.52 -13.46 -23.72
C LEU A 38 -46.05 -13.67 -23.81
N ASN A 39 -46.52 -14.59 -24.65
CA ASN A 39 -47.95 -14.72 -24.95
C ASN A 39 -48.66 -15.90 -24.26
N GLN A 40 -48.00 -16.64 -23.37
CA GLN A 40 -48.62 -17.75 -22.63
C GLN A 40 -48.70 -17.44 -21.14
N GLY A 41 -49.89 -16.98 -20.72
CA GLY A 41 -50.30 -16.95 -19.31
C GLY A 41 -50.30 -18.35 -18.68
N PRO A 42 -50.22 -18.45 -17.33
CA PRO A 42 -49.70 -19.64 -16.68
C PRO A 42 -50.82 -20.65 -16.44
N GLU A 43 -50.73 -21.85 -17.01
CA GLU A 43 -51.41 -23.00 -16.42
C GLU A 43 -50.73 -24.35 -16.71
N ALA A 44 -50.51 -25.07 -15.60
CA ALA A 44 -50.47 -26.53 -15.43
C ALA A 44 -49.28 -27.37 -15.96
N ALA A 45 -48.40 -27.68 -15.00
CA ALA A 45 -48.08 -29.04 -14.51
C ALA A 45 -46.95 -29.92 -15.12
N ALA A 46 -46.06 -30.32 -14.18
CA ALA A 46 -45.16 -31.50 -14.10
C ALA A 46 -43.73 -31.41 -14.71
N PRO A 47 -42.71 -32.16 -14.20
CA PRO A 47 -42.46 -32.72 -12.86
C PRO A 47 -41.09 -32.26 -12.28
N ALA A 48 -40.80 -32.74 -11.07
CA ALA A 48 -39.65 -32.37 -10.24
C ALA A 48 -38.27 -32.72 -10.85
N ALA A 49 -37.42 -31.71 -11.00
CA ALA A 49 -35.96 -31.85 -10.95
C ALA A 49 -35.49 -31.51 -9.52
N PRO A 50 -34.45 -32.17 -8.97
CA PRO A 50 -33.95 -31.87 -7.65
C PRO A 50 -33.34 -30.47 -7.66
N ARG A 51 -34.06 -29.51 -7.09
CA ARG A 51 -33.52 -28.16 -6.86
C ARG A 51 -32.44 -28.29 -5.79
N ALA A 52 -31.19 -28.10 -6.17
CA ALA A 52 -30.10 -27.87 -5.23
C ALA A 52 -30.50 -26.73 -4.29
N PRO A 53 -30.13 -26.76 -3.00
CA PRO A 53 -30.40 -25.67 -2.07
C PRO A 53 -29.83 -24.38 -2.65
N LEU A 54 -30.69 -23.39 -2.85
CA LEU A 54 -30.27 -22.04 -3.20
C LEU A 54 -29.64 -21.46 -1.93
N GLU A 55 -28.32 -21.49 -1.86
CA GLU A 55 -27.58 -20.77 -0.83
C GLU A 55 -27.87 -19.27 -1.00
N ASP A 56 -28.35 -18.68 0.10
CA ASP A 56 -28.82 -17.32 0.21
C ASP A 56 -27.65 -16.34 0.01
N PHE A 57 -27.53 -15.76 -1.19
CA PHE A 57 -26.53 -14.74 -1.52
C PHE A 57 -26.85 -13.37 -0.88
N ALA A 58 -27.42 -13.33 0.33
CA ALA A 58 -27.55 -12.11 1.13
C ALA A 58 -26.21 -11.63 1.73
N SER A 59 -25.08 -12.06 1.17
CA SER A 59 -23.80 -11.40 1.40
C SER A 59 -23.63 -10.32 0.35
N ALA A 60 -24.07 -9.10 0.69
CA ALA A 60 -23.61 -7.90 0.01
C ALA A 60 -22.09 -8.00 -0.20
N PRO A 61 -21.54 -7.64 -1.36
CA PRO A 61 -20.10 -7.57 -1.52
C PRO A 61 -19.64 -6.56 -0.48
N LYS A 62 -19.07 -7.06 0.63
CA LYS A 62 -18.22 -6.25 1.48
C LYS A 62 -17.15 -5.81 0.51
N SER A 63 -17.25 -4.55 0.09
CA SER A 63 -16.12 -3.84 -0.43
C SER A 63 -14.98 -4.20 0.51
N ASN A 64 -14.02 -4.95 0.00
CA ASN A 64 -12.68 -4.99 0.57
C ASN A 64 -12.15 -3.56 0.39
N GLY A 65 -12.71 -2.64 1.18
CA GLY A 65 -11.94 -1.55 1.70
C GLY A 65 -10.74 -2.25 2.27
N VAL A 66 -9.57 -1.89 1.75
CA VAL A 66 -8.30 -2.18 2.40
C VAL A 66 -8.39 -1.48 3.76
N GLN A 67 -9.08 -2.13 4.69
CA GLN A 67 -8.96 -1.91 6.09
C GLN A 67 -7.58 -2.45 6.36
N LEU A 68 -6.63 -1.53 6.33
CA LEU A 68 -5.29 -1.69 6.86
C LEU A 68 -5.44 -1.84 8.39
N GLY A 69 -6.13 -2.90 8.80
CA GLY A 69 -6.14 -3.40 10.15
C GLY A 69 -4.72 -3.85 10.46
N LEU A 70 -4.26 -3.51 11.65
CA LEU A 70 -2.91 -3.82 12.13
C LEU A 70 -2.72 -5.31 12.42
N ASP A 71 -3.63 -6.18 11.95
CA ASP A 71 -3.76 -7.61 12.26
C ASP A 71 -3.80 -8.46 10.97
N GLY A 72 -2.92 -8.14 10.01
CA GLY A 72 -2.70 -8.94 8.81
C GLY A 72 -1.28 -9.52 8.78
N PRO A 73 -1.06 -10.71 8.16
CA PRO A 73 0.22 -11.44 8.12
C PRO A 73 1.36 -10.75 7.34
N ASN A 74 1.21 -9.45 7.04
CA ASN A 74 2.21 -8.62 6.37
C ASN A 74 2.84 -7.56 7.31
N LEU A 75 2.44 -7.49 8.58
CA LEU A 75 3.06 -6.54 9.51
C LEU A 75 4.50 -6.95 9.85
N ASP A 76 4.78 -8.25 9.98
CA ASP A 76 6.13 -8.76 10.26
C ASP A 76 7.15 -8.31 9.20
N VAL A 77 6.76 -8.27 7.93
CA VAL A 77 7.61 -7.79 6.83
C VAL A 77 7.93 -6.30 6.96
N ILE A 78 7.00 -5.49 7.49
CA ILE A 78 7.19 -4.05 7.68
C ILE A 78 8.08 -3.76 8.89
N LEU A 79 8.06 -4.63 9.90
CA LEU A 79 8.88 -4.47 11.12
C LEU A 79 10.39 -4.59 10.85
N ASP A 80 10.78 -5.32 9.79
CA ASP A 80 12.19 -5.55 9.41
C ASP A 80 12.79 -4.46 8.51
N ILE A 81 12.03 -3.40 8.21
CA ILE A 81 12.52 -2.31 7.36
C ILE A 81 13.62 -1.53 8.12
N PRO A 82 14.85 -1.44 7.58
CA PRO A 82 15.92 -0.69 8.24
C PRO A 82 15.63 0.81 8.24
N VAL A 83 15.84 1.45 9.38
CA VAL A 83 15.67 2.90 9.56
C VAL A 83 16.96 3.55 10.05
N SER A 84 17.22 4.79 9.62
CA SER A 84 18.34 5.57 10.12
C SER A 84 17.94 6.31 11.40
N ILE A 85 18.70 6.10 12.46
CA ILE A 85 18.58 6.83 13.72
C ILE A 85 19.77 7.78 13.86
N SER A 86 19.48 9.04 14.13
CA SER A 86 20.47 10.08 14.39
C SER A 86 20.22 10.71 15.74
N MET A 87 21.30 11.16 16.38
CA MET A 87 21.22 12.00 17.58
C MET A 87 21.81 13.36 17.23
N GLU A 88 21.05 14.42 17.48
CA GLU A 88 21.46 15.78 17.18
C GLU A 88 21.89 16.50 18.45
N VAL A 89 23.07 17.11 18.40
CA VAL A 89 23.58 17.97 19.49
C VAL A 89 22.77 19.28 19.55
N GLY A 90 22.35 19.79 18.40
CA GLY A 90 21.57 21.01 18.25
C GLY A 90 21.54 21.47 16.79
N SER A 91 20.71 22.47 16.50
CA SER A 91 20.55 23.02 15.16
C SER A 91 20.81 24.54 15.17
N THR A 92 21.09 25.14 14.02
CA THR A 92 21.04 26.60 13.91
C THR A 92 20.79 27.01 12.47
N GLU A 93 20.08 28.11 12.28
CA GLU A 93 19.94 28.74 10.98
C GLU A 93 21.03 29.81 10.81
N ILE A 94 21.73 29.77 9.69
CA ILE A 94 22.73 30.78 9.31
C ILE A 94 22.48 31.25 7.89
N SER A 95 22.81 32.52 7.61
CA SER A 95 22.71 33.05 6.25
C SER A 95 23.69 32.33 5.31
N ILE A 96 23.34 32.21 4.02
CA ILE A 96 24.21 31.63 2.98
C ILE A 96 25.58 32.32 2.96
N ARG A 97 25.61 33.64 3.21
CA ARG A 97 26.86 34.41 3.31
C ARG A 97 27.77 33.88 4.42
N ASN A 98 27.23 33.63 5.60
CA ASN A 98 28.01 33.14 6.74
C ASN A 98 28.46 31.69 6.52
N LEU A 99 27.60 30.86 5.90
CA LEU A 99 27.93 29.48 5.54
C LEU A 99 29.14 29.40 4.60
N LEU A 100 29.19 30.26 3.58
CA LEU A 100 30.33 30.33 2.64
C LEU A 100 31.63 30.88 3.27
N GLN A 101 31.54 31.51 4.44
CA GLN A 101 32.69 32.04 5.19
C GLN A 101 33.25 31.05 6.21
N LEU A 102 32.58 29.91 6.44
CA LEU A 102 33.06 28.88 7.35
C LEU A 102 34.36 28.27 6.84
N ASN A 103 35.34 28.19 7.74
CA ASN A 103 36.65 27.62 7.48
C ASN A 103 37.04 26.66 8.60
N GLN A 104 38.15 25.95 8.44
CA GLN A 104 38.68 25.11 9.51
C GLN A 104 38.93 25.97 10.76
N GLY A 105 38.35 25.56 11.89
CA GLY A 105 38.43 26.28 13.16
C GLY A 105 37.30 27.30 13.38
N SER A 106 36.39 27.49 12.44
CA SER A 106 35.16 28.25 12.70
C SER A 106 34.30 27.54 13.75
N VAL A 107 33.82 28.30 14.73
CA VAL A 107 32.89 27.82 15.76
C VAL A 107 31.50 28.33 15.40
N VAL A 108 30.51 27.43 15.39
CA VAL A 108 29.11 27.76 15.14
C VAL A 108 28.33 27.48 16.42
N GLU A 109 27.65 28.51 16.92
CA GLU A 109 26.77 28.38 18.07
C GLU A 109 25.46 27.68 17.65
N LEU A 110 24.95 26.79 18.50
CA LEU A 110 23.71 26.06 18.27
C LEU A 110 22.59 26.64 19.15
N ASP A 111 21.35 26.37 18.78
CA ASP A 111 20.14 26.80 19.49
C ASP A 111 19.95 26.16 20.88
N ARG A 112 20.62 25.03 21.13
CA ARG A 112 20.45 24.23 22.35
C ARG A 112 21.37 24.65 23.49
N LEU A 113 20.82 24.67 24.71
CA LEU A 113 21.57 24.91 25.94
C LEU A 113 22.37 23.68 26.38
N ALA A 114 23.56 23.91 26.92
CA ALA A 114 24.40 22.84 27.46
C ALA A 114 23.73 22.17 28.67
N GLY A 115 23.68 20.83 28.64
CA GLY A 115 23.14 20.02 29.74
C GLY A 115 21.71 19.53 29.55
N GLU A 116 21.01 19.99 28.50
CA GLU A 116 19.74 19.41 28.09
C GLU A 116 19.95 18.04 27.41
N PRO A 117 19.03 17.08 27.57
CA PRO A 117 19.10 15.82 26.83
C PRO A 117 19.07 16.11 25.32
N LEU A 118 19.75 15.29 24.53
CA LEU A 118 19.86 15.43 23.08
C LEU A 118 18.66 14.80 22.38
N ASP A 119 18.33 15.33 21.21
CA ASP A 119 17.23 14.83 20.40
C ASP A 119 17.66 13.59 19.63
N VAL A 120 16.78 12.60 19.61
CA VAL A 120 16.93 11.39 18.84
C VAL A 120 15.88 11.38 17.75
N LEU A 121 16.34 11.39 16.51
CA LEU A 121 15.52 11.46 15.32
C LEU A 121 15.60 10.15 14.56
N VAL A 122 14.48 9.76 13.96
CA VAL A 122 14.43 8.68 12.97
C VAL A 122 13.90 9.27 11.68
N ASN A 123 14.68 9.18 10.60
CA ASN A 123 14.37 9.81 9.31
C ASN A 123 13.99 11.31 9.43
N GLY A 124 14.62 12.05 10.37
CA GLY A 124 14.34 13.47 10.61
C GLY A 124 13.15 13.76 11.52
N THR A 125 12.49 12.73 12.07
CA THR A 125 11.38 12.91 13.00
C THR A 125 11.81 12.65 14.44
N LEU A 126 11.55 13.59 15.35
CA LEU A 126 11.81 13.44 16.78
C LEU A 126 10.97 12.32 17.40
N ILE A 127 11.65 11.30 17.92
CA ILE A 127 11.05 10.12 18.55
C ILE A 127 11.39 9.98 20.04
N ALA A 128 12.49 10.58 20.49
CA ALA A 128 13.00 10.40 21.84
C ALA A 128 14.00 11.50 22.21
N HIS A 129 14.27 11.58 23.50
CA HIS A 129 15.39 12.34 24.07
C HIS A 129 16.37 11.35 24.71
N GLY A 130 17.65 11.69 24.74
CA GLY A 130 18.67 10.82 25.32
C GLY A 130 20.00 11.51 25.62
N GLU A 131 20.91 10.74 26.19
CA GLU A 131 22.27 11.17 26.51
C GLU A 131 23.29 10.28 25.79
N VAL A 132 24.45 10.86 25.46
CA VAL A 132 25.58 10.12 24.88
C VAL A 132 26.30 9.39 25.99
N VAL A 133 26.44 8.08 25.83
CA VAL A 133 27.18 7.22 26.74
C VAL A 133 28.32 6.55 25.98
N VAL A 134 29.39 6.18 26.69
CA VAL A 134 30.47 5.39 26.10
C VAL A 134 30.39 3.96 26.65
N VAL A 135 30.30 2.98 25.75
CA VAL A 135 30.23 1.56 26.08
C VAL A 135 31.29 0.83 25.26
N ASN A 136 32.23 0.18 25.94
CA ASN A 136 33.30 -0.58 25.29
C ASN A 136 34.07 0.25 24.23
N GLU A 137 34.49 1.46 24.62
CA GLU A 137 35.19 2.44 23.77
C GLU A 137 34.40 2.92 22.53
N LYS A 138 33.10 2.62 22.46
CA LYS A 138 32.19 3.08 21.41
C LYS A 138 31.17 4.06 21.98
N PHE A 139 30.75 4.99 21.15
CA PHE A 139 29.61 5.85 21.47
C PHE A 139 28.32 5.02 21.42
N GLY A 140 27.44 5.29 22.38
CA GLY A 140 26.10 4.75 22.47
C GLY A 140 25.11 5.84 22.88
N ILE A 141 23.83 5.54 22.71
CA ILE A 141 22.73 6.44 23.06
C ILE A 141 21.95 5.80 24.19
N ARG A 142 21.82 6.50 25.32
CA ARG A 142 20.87 6.11 26.36
C ARG A 142 19.63 6.98 26.24
N LEU A 143 18.50 6.35 25.97
CA LEU A 143 17.21 7.04 25.87
C LEU A 143 16.71 7.41 27.27
N THR A 144 16.35 8.67 27.47
CA THR A 144 15.77 9.20 28.71
C THR A 144 14.25 9.26 28.63
N ASP A 145 13.71 9.68 27.49
CA ASP A 145 12.28 9.79 27.23
C ASP A 145 11.98 9.35 25.80
N VAL A 146 10.92 8.55 25.60
CA VAL A 146 10.63 7.91 24.30
C VAL A 146 9.13 7.90 24.07
N ILE A 147 8.70 8.35 22.88
CA ILE A 147 7.29 8.33 22.51
C ILE A 147 6.77 6.90 22.35
N SER A 148 5.45 6.73 22.49
CA SER A 148 4.82 5.42 22.44
C SER A 148 5.05 4.72 21.08
N PRO A 149 5.12 3.38 21.02
CA PRO A 149 5.30 2.66 19.76
C PRO A 149 4.25 3.02 18.69
N THR A 150 2.99 3.20 19.10
CA THR A 150 1.90 3.59 18.21
C THR A 150 2.10 4.99 17.64
N GLU A 151 2.64 5.93 18.41
CA GLU A 151 2.96 7.29 17.93
C GLU A 151 4.17 7.30 16.99
N ARG A 152 5.18 6.45 17.23
CA ARG A 152 6.32 6.30 16.31
C ARG A 152 5.88 5.89 14.93
N ILE A 153 5.02 4.88 14.82
CA ILE A 153 4.52 4.39 13.53
C ILE A 153 3.69 5.47 12.82
N LYS A 154 2.90 6.25 13.55
CA LYS A 154 2.14 7.38 12.97
C LYS A 154 3.06 8.49 12.45
N LYS A 155 4.15 8.79 13.16
CA LYS A 155 5.12 9.82 12.81
C LYS A 155 6.07 9.43 11.67
N LEU A 156 6.11 8.15 11.31
CA LEU A 156 6.93 7.59 10.24
C LEU A 156 6.15 7.28 8.94
N ARG A 157 4.83 7.51 8.94
CA ARG A 157 3.98 7.35 7.75
C ARG A 157 4.04 8.53 6.80
#